data_AF-A0A3D2CQX3-F1
#
_entry.id   AF-A0A3D2CQX3-F1
#
_cell.length_a   1.000
_cell.length_b   1.000
_cell.length_c   1.000
_cell.angle_alpha   90.00
_cell.angle_beta   90.00
_cell.angle_gamma   90.00
#
_symmetry.space_group_name_H-M   'P 1'
#
loop_
_entity.id
_entity.type
_entity.pdbx_description
1 polymer ?
#
loop_
_entity_poly.entity_id
_entity_poly.type
_entity_poly.pdbx_seq_one_letter_code
_entity_poly.pdbx_strand_id
1 'polypeptide(L)' 'MKNKSKKRFIAGAVCPKCKAQDTMALTKEDEVEKVTCVSCGEQMTQSEPQVEEVVRQHEQVIGVFKP' A
#
# COMPACT_ATOMS: atom_id res chain seq x y z
N MET A 1 10.68 21.86 13.69
CA MET A 1 9.65 21.01 14.30
C MET A 1 9.81 19.59 13.78
N LYS A 2 10.13 18.61 14.63
CA LYS A 2 10.10 17.19 14.23
C LYS A 2 8.63 16.78 14.14
N ASN A 3 8.10 16.70 12.92
CA ASN A 3 6.78 16.12 12.69
C ASN A 3 6.87 14.63 13.04
N LYS A 4 6.62 14.29 14.32
CA LYS A 4 6.43 12.89 14.74
C LYS A 4 5.35 12.33 13.83
N SER A 5 5.72 11.37 12.98
CA SER A 5 4.80 10.56 12.20
C SER A 5 3.82 9.90 13.17
N LYS A 6 2.63 10.51 13.31
CA LYS A 6 1.59 10.06 14.23
C LYS A 6 0.98 8.79 13.65
N LYS A 7 1.12 7.68 14.38
CA LYS A 7 0.31 6.48 14.13
C LYS A 7 -1.13 6.80 14.51
N ARG A 8 -2.07 6.62 13.58
CA ARG A 8 -3.50 6.89 13.77
C ARG A 8 -4.23 5.57 13.87
N PHE A 9 -5.21 5.47 14.75
CA PHE A 9 -6.09 4.30 14.81
C PHE A 9 -7.37 4.57 14.02
N ILE A 10 -7.89 3.57 13.32
CA ILE A 10 -9.11 3.69 12.52
C ILE A 10 -10.28 3.10 13.31
N ALA A 11 -11.07 3.97 13.95
CA ALA A 11 -12.26 3.56 14.68
C ALA A 11 -13.36 3.08 13.70
N GLY A 12 -14.05 1.99 14.05
CA GLY A 12 -15.08 1.35 13.25
C GLY A 12 -14.56 0.53 12.07
N ALA A 13 -13.24 0.45 11.87
CA ALA A 13 -12.68 -0.40 10.82
C ALA A 13 -12.70 -1.87 11.25
N VAL A 14 -13.28 -2.71 10.39
CA VAL A 14 -13.29 -4.16 10.54
C VAL A 14 -12.22 -4.74 9.63
N CYS A 15 -11.32 -5.55 10.18
CA CYS A 15 -10.33 -6.25 9.39
C CYS A 15 -11.01 -7.28 8.47
N PRO A 16 -10.79 -7.27 7.14
CA PRO A 16 -11.43 -8.23 6.24
C PRO A 16 -10.93 -9.67 6.43
N LYS A 17 -9.72 -9.88 6.95
CA LYS A 17 -9.16 -11.21 7.23
C LYS A 17 -9.72 -11.85 8.49
N CYS A 18 -9.66 -11.15 9.62
CA CYS A 18 -10.05 -11.72 10.92
C CYS A 18 -11.39 -11.23 11.45
N LYS A 19 -12.05 -10.29 10.77
CA LYS A 19 -13.31 -9.64 11.17
C LYS A 19 -13.27 -8.94 12.53
N ALA A 20 -12.06 -8.68 13.04
CA ALA A 20 -11.90 -7.92 14.27
C ALA A 20 -12.22 -6.44 14.01
N GLN A 21 -13.02 -5.85 14.88
CA GLN A 21 -13.39 -4.44 14.84
C GLN A 21 -12.39 -3.63 15.66
N ASP A 22 -12.08 -2.42 15.21
CA ASP A 22 -11.19 -1.50 15.93
C ASP A 22 -9.80 -2.14 16.11
N THR A 23 -9.23 -2.65 15.02
CA THR A 23 -7.88 -3.27 15.02
C THR A 23 -6.98 -2.72 13.93
N MET A 24 -7.43 -1.76 13.13
CA MET A 24 -6.68 -1.20 12.01
C MET A 24 -5.90 0.05 12.46
N ALA A 25 -4.59 0.04 12.24
CA ALA A 25 -3.67 1.12 12.57
C ALA A 25 -3.05 1.71 11.29
N LEU A 26 -3.21 3.00 11.08
CA LEU A 26 -2.62 3.75 9.97
C LEU A 26 -1.29 4.37 10.39
N THR A 27 -0.24 4.08 9.63
CA THR A 27 1.11 4.58 9.80
C THR A 27 1.52 5.33 8.54
N LYS A 28 2.10 6.53 8.70
CA LYS A 28 2.70 7.29 7.60
C LYS A 28 4.22 7.15 7.65
N GLU A 29 4.79 6.47 6.66
CA GLU A 29 6.23 6.33 6.45
C GLU A 29 6.56 6.90 5.07
N ASP A 30 7.46 7.89 5.01
CA ASP A 30 7.98 8.44 3.75
C ASP A 30 6.88 8.83 2.74
N GLU A 31 5.85 9.54 3.22
CA GLU A 31 4.67 9.98 2.45
C GLU A 31 3.69 8.87 2.05
N VAL A 32 4.03 7.61 2.33
CA VAL A 32 3.16 6.45 2.07
C VAL A 32 2.29 6.12 3.28
N GLU A 33 0.98 6.01 3.04
CA GLU A 33 0.01 5.56 4.04
C GLU A 33 -0.07 4.04 4.06
N LYS A 34 0.30 3.43 5.19
CA LYS A 34 0.21 1.99 5.45
C LYS A 34 -0.83 1.72 6.51
N VAL A 35 -1.72 0.77 6.27
CA VAL A 35 -2.80 0.37 7.17
C VAL A 35 -2.56 -1.06 7.63
N THR A 36 -2.29 -1.25 8.92
CA THR A 36 -1.90 -2.54 9.51
C THR A 36 -2.93 -3.00 10.54
N CYS A 37 -3.40 -4.24 10.42
CA CYS A 37 -4.22 -4.90 11.43
C CYS A 37 -3.34 -5.39 12.57
N VAL A 38 -3.61 -4.96 13.80
CA VAL A 38 -2.85 -5.40 15.00
C VAL A 38 -3.19 -6.82 15.44
N SER A 39 -4.33 -7.37 15.02
CA SER A 39 -4.78 -8.70 15.48
C SER A 39 -4.28 -9.85 14.62
N CYS A 40 -4.24 -9.68 13.29
CA CYS A 40 -3.75 -10.71 12.37
C CYS A 40 -2.44 -10.34 11.66
N GLY A 41 -1.96 -9.11 11.83
CA GLY A 41 -0.74 -8.62 11.19
C GLY A 41 -0.91 -8.23 9.73
N GLU A 42 -2.14 -8.25 9.18
CA GLU A 42 -2.39 -7.89 7.78
C GLU A 42 -2.02 -6.43 7.51
N GLN A 43 -1.22 -6.18 6.49
CA GLN A 43 -0.83 -4.83 6.09
C GLN A 43 -1.33 -4.53 4.68
N MET A 44 -1.98 -3.38 4.53
CA MET A 44 -2.42 -2.82 3.27
C MET A 44 -1.69 -1.50 3.09
N THR A 45 -0.79 -1.45 2.13
CA THR A 45 -0.17 -0.19 1.72
C THR A 45 -1.08 0.43 0.68
N GLN A 46 -1.50 1.68 0.88
CA GLN A 46 -2.04 2.47 -0.22
C GLN A 46 -0.84 2.94 -1.05
N SER A 47 -0.18 2.00 -1.72
CA SER A 47 0.67 2.32 -2.83
C SER A 47 -0.31 2.73 -3.92
N GLU A 48 -0.30 4.01 -4.26
CA GLU A 48 -0.95 4.54 -5.45
C GLU A 48 -0.79 3.49 -6.59
N PRO A 49 -1.86 3.11 -7.31
CA PRO A 49 -1.84 2.02 -8.29
C PRO A 49 -1.06 2.39 -9.58
N GLN A 50 0.11 3.00 -9.45
CA GLN A 50 0.91 3.56 -10.53
C GLN A 50 2.22 2.80 -10.79
N VAL A 51 2.50 1.69 -10.09
CA VAL A 51 3.77 0.96 -10.27
C VAL A 51 3.63 -0.36 -11.06
N GLU A 52 2.42 -0.91 -11.22
CA GLU A 52 2.23 -2.10 -12.07
C GLU A 52 2.12 -1.78 -13.57
N GLU A 53 1.93 -0.51 -13.95
CA GLU A 53 1.89 -0.10 -15.37
C GLU A 53 3.29 0.22 -15.93
N VAL A 54 4.28 0.57 -15.10
CA VAL A 54 5.63 0.95 -15.58
C VAL A 54 6.44 -0.24 -16.10
N VAL A 55 6.12 -1.47 -15.64
CA VAL A 55 6.78 -2.69 -16.13
C VAL A 55 6.31 -3.07 -17.55
N ARG A 56 5.13 -2.61 -17.98
CA ARG A 56 4.57 -2.92 -19.32
C ARG A 56 4.91 -1.89 -20.41
N GLN A 57 5.55 -0.77 -20.07
CA GLN A 57 5.93 0.25 -21.05
C GLN A 57 7.34 0.04 -21.63
N HIS A 58 8.15 -0.84 -21.05
CA HIS A 58 9.56 -1.02 -21.42
C HIS A 58 9.87 -2.35 -22.12
N GLU A 59 8.86 -3.17 -22.42
CA GLU A 59 9.07 -4.44 -23.12
C GLU A 59 8.16 -4.56 -24.35
N GLN A 60 8.43 -3.74 -25.37
CA GLN A 60 8.05 -4.05 -26.74
C GLN A 60 9.18 -3.65 -27.70
N VAL A 61 10.09 -4.59 -27.93
CA VAL A 61 11.02 -4.59 -29.06
C VAL A 61 10.16 -4.69 -30.33
N ILE A 62 9.88 -3.55 -30.98
CA ILE A 62 9.21 -3.50 -32.29
C ILE A 62 10.28 -3.52 -33.38
N GLY A 63 10.38 -4.64 -34.10
CA GLY A 63 10.82 -4.67 -35.49
C GLY A 63 12.28 -5.01 -35.77
N VAL A 64 12.67 -6.29 -35.65
CA VAL A 64 13.85 -6.81 -36.37
C VAL A 64 13.47 -7.01 -37.83
N PHE A 65 13.81 -6.05 -38.70
CA PHE A 65 13.70 -6.18 -40.16
C PHE A 65 14.87 -7.04 -40.65
N LYS A 66 14.60 -8.28 -41.06
CA LYS A 66 15.58 -9.09 -41.81
C LYS A 66 15.38 -8.82 -43.31
N PRO A 67 16.44 -8.53 -44.08
CA PRO A 67 16.35 -8.33 -45.52
C PRO A 67 15.94 -9.61 -46.26
#